data_AF-A0A8S4QEZ3-F1
#
_entry.id   AF-A0A8S4QEZ3-F1
#
_cell.length_a   1.000
_cell.length_b   1.000
_cell.length_c   1.000
_cell.angle_alpha   90.00
_cell.angle_beta   90.00
_cell.angle_gamma   90.00
#
_symmetry.space_group_name_H-M   'P 1'
#
loop_
_entity.id
_entity.type
_entity.pdbx_description
1 polymer ?
#
loop_
_entity_poly.entity_id
_entity_poly.type
_entity_poly.pdbx_seq_one_letter_code
_entity_poly.pdbx_strand_id
1 'polypeptide(L)'
;HISDAFQQLESRSTGAVQPLVSYMKQTWITSTTWNPEAWSVFNQPIRTNNDTEGWHRRMNGKAGRSNLPMYMMIPLLHRESKIISINRRLVKDGKLRRYQRKVYKASQGKIMKYWEQYEAENITTS
;
A
#
# COMPACT_ATOMS: atom_id res chain seq x y z
N HIS A 1 -12.67 -1.37 -9.40
CA HIS A 1 -12.96 -1.34 -7.95
C HIS A 1 -12.59 -0.02 -7.26
N ILE A 2 -11.30 0.37 -7.15
CA ILE A 2 -10.92 1.60 -6.41
C ILE A 2 -11.47 2.87 -7.08
N SER A 3 -11.33 2.98 -8.40
CA SER A 3 -11.85 4.13 -9.16
C SER A 3 -13.37 4.24 -9.05
N ASP A 4 -14.09 3.12 -9.18
CA ASP A 4 -15.56 3.09 -9.13
C ASP A 4 -16.08 3.46 -7.74
N ALA A 5 -15.46 2.91 -6.68
CA ALA A 5 -15.77 3.29 -5.31
C ALA A 5 -15.47 4.77 -5.03
N PHE A 6 -14.38 5.30 -5.59
CA PHE A 6 -14.05 6.71 -5.47
C PHE A 6 -15.04 7.61 -6.22
N GLN A 7 -15.52 7.21 -7.40
CA GLN A 7 -16.55 7.95 -8.14
C GLN A 7 -17.86 8.06 -7.35
N GLN A 8 -18.28 7.00 -6.67
CA GLN A 8 -19.46 7.03 -5.80
C GLN A 8 -19.26 7.95 -4.59
N LEU A 9 -18.04 8.00 -4.04
CA LEU A 9 -17.70 8.92 -2.97
C LEU A 9 -17.69 10.37 -3.48
N GLU A 10 -17.15 10.61 -4.67
CA GLU A 10 -17.10 11.92 -5.32
C GLU A 10 -18.52 12.46 -5.56
N SER A 11 -19.43 11.64 -6.09
CA SER A 11 -20.82 12.04 -6.34
C SER A 11 -21.60 12.41 -5.08
N ARG A 12 -21.17 11.93 -3.91
CA ARG A 12 -21.79 12.21 -2.60
C ARG A 12 -21.11 13.33 -1.84
N SER A 13 -19.98 13.83 -2.33
CA SER A 13 -19.20 14.88 -1.66
C SER A 13 -19.89 16.23 -1.80
N THR A 14 -20.01 16.98 -0.70
CA THR A 14 -20.72 18.26 -0.67
C THR A 14 -19.98 19.29 0.20
N GLY A 15 -20.23 20.57 -0.06
CA GLY A 15 -19.75 21.69 0.76
C GLY A 15 -18.23 21.70 0.94
N ALA A 16 -17.80 21.76 2.20
CA ALA A 16 -16.40 21.94 2.59
C ALA A 16 -15.47 20.76 2.22
N VAL A 17 -16.01 19.59 1.86
CA VAL A 17 -15.22 18.38 1.56
C VAL A 17 -14.82 18.28 0.08
N GLN A 18 -15.50 19.02 -0.81
CA GLN A 18 -15.24 19.03 -2.25
C GLN A 18 -13.78 19.36 -2.64
N PRO A 19 -13.11 20.35 -2.01
CA PRO A 19 -11.70 20.63 -2.30
C PRO A 19 -10.78 19.44 -1.99
N LEU A 20 -11.05 18.72 -0.89
CA LEU A 20 -10.28 17.54 -0.51
C LEU A 20 -10.47 16.41 -1.52
N VAL A 21 -11.71 16.11 -1.90
CA VAL A 21 -12.02 15.06 -2.88
C VAL A 21 -11.39 15.38 -4.23
N SER A 22 -11.45 16.64 -4.65
CA SER A 22 -10.79 17.12 -5.89
C SER A 22 -9.28 16.90 -5.85
N TYR A 23 -8.62 17.26 -4.74
CA TYR A 23 -7.20 17.00 -4.53
C TYR A 23 -6.88 15.50 -4.57
N MET A 24 -7.69 14.67 -3.91
CA MET A 24 -7.49 13.22 -3.88
C MET A 24 -7.60 12.61 -5.27
N LYS A 25 -8.60 13.03 -6.06
CA LYS A 25 -8.77 12.59 -7.44
C LYS A 25 -7.53 12.87 -8.27
N GLN A 26 -7.09 14.13 -8.28
CA GLN A 26 -5.96 14.57 -9.09
C GLN A 26 -4.64 13.93 -8.68
N THR A 27 -4.42 13.75 -7.38
CA THR A 27 -3.13 13.28 -6.84
C THR A 27 -3.02 11.77 -6.81
N TRP A 28 -4.08 11.07 -6.42
CA TRP A 28 -4.01 9.64 -6.05
C TRP A 28 -4.82 8.71 -6.95
N ILE A 29 -5.81 9.24 -7.69
CA ILE A 29 -6.69 8.41 -8.53
C ILE A 29 -6.30 8.53 -10.01
N THR A 30 -6.15 9.75 -10.53
CA THR A 30 -5.90 9.99 -11.96
C THR A 30 -4.45 10.38 -12.28
N SER A 31 -3.60 10.55 -11.27
CA SER A 31 -2.19 10.90 -11.48
C SER A 31 -1.44 9.77 -12.17
N THR A 32 -0.61 10.11 -13.15
CA THR A 32 0.35 9.17 -13.76
C THR A 32 1.55 8.89 -12.87
N THR A 33 1.83 9.75 -11.89
CA THR A 33 2.96 9.62 -10.97
C THR A 33 2.65 8.65 -9.83
N TRP A 34 1.42 8.71 -9.30
CA TRP A 34 0.97 7.90 -8.16
C TRP A 34 -0.35 7.22 -8.48
N ASN A 35 -0.34 6.31 -9.45
CA ASN A 35 -1.53 5.53 -9.78
C ASN A 35 -1.93 4.62 -8.60
N PRO A 36 -3.20 4.18 -8.52
CA PRO A 36 -3.67 3.31 -7.43
C PRO A 36 -2.84 2.04 -7.23
N GLU A 37 -2.27 1.46 -8.29
CA GLU A 37 -1.42 0.28 -8.21
C GLU A 37 -0.11 0.53 -7.44
N ALA A 38 0.39 1.76 -7.43
CA ALA A 38 1.62 2.13 -6.76
C ALA A 38 1.48 2.23 -5.23
N TRP A 39 0.29 2.50 -4.71
CA TRP A 39 0.06 2.76 -3.28
C TRP A 39 -1.02 1.87 -2.64
N SER A 40 -1.93 1.31 -3.43
CA SER A 40 -2.99 0.45 -2.91
C SER A 40 -2.52 -0.99 -2.74
N VAL A 41 -2.90 -1.57 -1.61
CA VAL A 41 -2.75 -3.00 -1.32
C VAL A 41 -4.09 -3.73 -1.33
N PHE A 42 -5.09 -3.15 -2.00
CA PHE A 42 -6.40 -3.78 -2.15
C PHE A 42 -6.25 -5.21 -2.70
N ASN A 43 -6.93 -6.16 -2.07
CA ASN A 43 -6.83 -7.59 -2.36
C ASN A 43 -5.42 -8.20 -2.23
N GLN A 44 -4.54 -7.60 -1.42
CA GLN A 44 -3.23 -8.17 -1.11
C GLN A 44 -3.18 -8.60 0.37
N PRO A 45 -2.47 -9.70 0.70
CA PRO A 45 -2.30 -10.17 2.07
C PRO A 45 -1.26 -9.33 2.85
N ILE A 46 -1.19 -8.03 2.56
CA ILE A 46 -0.18 -7.08 3.02
C ILE A 46 -0.85 -6.05 3.92
N ARG A 47 -0.21 -5.73 5.06
CA ARG A 47 -0.65 -4.65 5.94
C ARG A 47 0.20 -3.42 5.69
N THR A 48 -0.39 -2.40 5.07
CA THR A 48 0.26 -1.13 4.72
C THR A 48 0.97 -0.48 5.88
N ASN A 49 0.31 -0.36 7.04
CA ASN A 49 0.90 0.37 8.17
C ASN A 49 2.16 -0.31 8.75
N ASN A 50 2.15 -1.64 8.88
CA ASN A 50 3.32 -2.35 9.43
C ASN A 50 4.53 -2.29 8.48
N ASP A 51 4.27 -2.28 7.17
CA ASP A 51 5.34 -2.21 6.19
C ASP A 51 5.92 -0.79 6.12
N THR A 52 5.10 0.26 6.18
CA THR A 52 5.58 1.66 6.26
C THR A 52 6.32 1.93 7.57
N GLU A 53 5.78 1.51 8.72
CA GLU A 53 6.45 1.61 10.01
C GLU A 53 7.78 0.84 10.03
N GLY A 54 7.80 -0.36 9.45
CA GLY A 54 9.00 -1.18 9.31
C GLY A 54 10.08 -0.48 8.49
N TRP A 55 9.71 0.15 7.37
CA TRP A 55 10.61 0.99 6.57
C TRP A 55 11.13 2.19 7.34
N HIS A 56 10.26 2.90 8.06
CA HIS A 56 10.65 4.04 8.90
C HIS A 56 11.65 3.61 9.98
N ARG A 57 11.37 2.52 10.69
CA ARG A 57 12.25 1.97 11.73
C ARG A 57 13.61 1.57 11.16
N ARG A 58 13.63 0.93 9.97
CA ARG A 58 14.86 0.56 9.27
C ARG A 58 15.69 1.78 8.89
N MET A 59 15.06 2.84 8.37
CA MET A 59 15.76 4.09 8.04
C MET A 59 16.34 4.76 9.26
N ASN A 60 15.56 4.88 10.35
CA ASN A 60 16.05 5.44 11.62
C ASN A 60 17.23 4.62 12.17
N GLY A 61 17.16 3.29 12.08
CA GLY A 61 18.25 2.40 12.46
C GLY A 61 19.52 2.61 11.62
N LYS A 62 19.37 2.74 10.29
CA LYS A 62 20.51 3.02 9.38
C LYS A 62 21.13 4.39 9.59
N ALA A 63 20.34 5.35 10.05
CA ALA A 63 20.81 6.69 10.36
C ALA A 63 21.34 6.85 11.78
N GLY A 64 21.08 5.88 12.67
CA GLY A 64 21.40 5.98 14.09
C GLY A 64 20.60 7.06 14.85
N ARG A 65 19.52 7.59 14.27
CA ARG A 65 18.68 8.62 14.89
C ARG A 65 17.25 8.61 14.35
N SER A 66 16.33 9.14 15.13
CA SER A 66 15.00 9.54 14.68
C SER A 66 15.00 10.94 14.05
N ASN A 67 13.89 11.31 13.41
CA ASN A 67 13.64 12.63 12.82
C ASN A 67 14.74 13.05 11.84
N LEU A 68 14.91 12.25 10.78
CA LEU A 68 15.92 12.46 9.76
C LEU A 68 15.65 13.70 8.91
N PRO A 69 16.55 14.69 8.89
CA PRO A 69 16.46 15.79 7.93
C PRO A 69 16.58 15.29 6.49
N MET A 70 15.93 15.99 5.55
CA MET A 70 15.90 15.61 4.13
C MET A 70 17.30 15.35 3.54
N TYR A 71 18.29 16.21 3.84
CA TYR A 71 19.65 16.09 3.32
C TYR A 71 20.38 14.82 3.80
N MET A 72 20.02 14.28 4.97
CA MET A 72 20.54 12.99 5.46
C MET A 72 19.76 11.82 4.88
N MET A 73 18.46 11.99 4.63
CA MET A 73 17.60 10.96 4.08
C MET A 73 17.94 10.63 2.62
N ILE A 74 18.20 11.63 1.77
CA ILE A 74 18.53 11.45 0.35
C ILE A 74 19.66 10.42 0.10
N PRO A 75 20.85 10.54 0.71
CA PRO A 75 21.92 9.57 0.49
C PRO A 75 21.60 8.19 1.05
N LEU A 76 20.78 8.08 2.11
CA LEU A 76 20.32 6.80 2.63
C LEU A 76 19.35 6.11 1.66
N LEU A 77 18.38 6.86 1.11
CA LEU A 77 17.46 6.37 0.10
C LEU A 77 18.19 5.92 -1.16
N HIS A 78 19.21 6.65 -1.61
CA HIS A 78 20.03 6.25 -2.75
C HIS A 78 20.82 4.96 -2.49
N ARG A 79 21.33 4.73 -1.27
CA ARG A 79 21.96 3.45 -0.93
C ARG A 79 20.94 2.30 -0.89
N GLU A 80 19.74 2.56 -0.38
CA GLU A 80 18.66 1.57 -0.36
C GLU A 80 18.18 1.18 -1.76
N SER A 81 18.06 2.15 -2.68
CA SER A 81 17.58 1.89 -4.04
C SER A 81 18.48 0.90 -4.80
N LYS A 82 19.80 0.92 -4.53
CA LYS A 82 20.73 -0.08 -5.07
C LYS A 82 20.41 -1.51 -4.63
N ILE A 83 19.97 -1.68 -3.38
CA ILE A 83 19.59 -3.00 -2.82
C ILE A 83 18.24 -3.49 -3.40
N ILE A 84 17.33 -2.56 -3.73
CA ILE A 84 16.02 -2.90 -4.33
C ILE A 84 16.20 -3.70 -5.63
N SER A 85 17.22 -3.39 -6.44
CA SER A 85 17.51 -4.12 -7.68
C SER A 85 17.77 -5.63 -7.44
N ILE A 86 18.50 -5.96 -6.38
CA ILE A 86 18.83 -7.33 -5.98
C ILE A 86 17.57 -8.03 -5.45
N ASN A 87 16.83 -7.37 -4.55
CA ASN A 87 15.59 -7.92 -4.01
C ASN A 87 14.56 -8.21 -5.11
N ARG A 88 14.41 -7.29 -6.07
CA ARG A 88 13.53 -7.48 -7.23
C ARG A 88 13.91 -8.73 -8.02
N ARG A 89 15.21 -8.95 -8.25
CA ARG A 89 15.69 -10.17 -8.93
C ARG A 89 15.39 -11.43 -8.12
N LEU A 90 15.63 -11.40 -6.82
CA LEU A 90 15.36 -12.55 -5.94
C LEU A 90 13.85 -12.87 -5.84
N VAL A 91 12.98 -11.86 -5.88
CA VAL A 91 11.52 -12.06 -5.96
C VAL A 91 11.14 -12.68 -7.30
N LYS A 92 11.67 -12.16 -8.42
CA LYS A 92 11.44 -12.72 -9.76
C LYS A 92 11.87 -14.19 -9.85
N ASP A 93 13.01 -14.52 -9.27
CA ASP A 93 13.56 -15.89 -9.24
C ASP A 93 12.83 -16.79 -8.23
N GLY A 94 11.84 -16.28 -7.49
CA GLY A 94 11.09 -17.02 -6.45
C GLY A 94 11.92 -17.35 -5.21
N LYS A 95 13.15 -16.81 -5.11
CA LYS A 95 14.13 -17.06 -4.04
C LYS A 95 13.88 -16.22 -2.79
N LEU A 96 13.13 -15.13 -2.93
CA LEU A 96 12.66 -14.33 -1.80
C LEU A 96 11.17 -14.56 -1.60
N ARG A 97 10.81 -15.34 -0.56
CA ARG A 97 9.43 -15.51 -0.12
C ARG A 97 9.22 -14.83 1.23
N ARG A 98 8.19 -14.00 1.34
CA ARG A 98 7.78 -13.44 2.63
C ARG A 98 7.28 -14.57 3.51
N TYR A 99 7.90 -14.75 4.66
CA TYR A 99 7.36 -15.65 5.69
C TYR A 99 6.10 -15.03 6.29
N GLN A 100 4.99 -15.76 6.25
CA GLN A 100 3.73 -15.38 6.89
C GLN A 100 3.44 -16.36 8.03
N ARG A 101 3.19 -15.84 9.24
CA ARG A 101 2.83 -16.67 10.39
C ARG A 101 1.53 -17.44 10.09
N LYS A 102 1.45 -18.69 10.54
CA LYS A 102 0.31 -19.60 10.33
C LYS A 102 -1.04 -18.96 10.72
N VAL A 103 -1.08 -18.23 11.84
CA VAL A 103 -2.28 -17.52 12.32
C VAL A 103 -2.78 -16.48 11.31
N TYR A 104 -1.87 -15.69 10.73
CA TYR A 104 -2.24 -14.70 9.72
C TYR A 104 -2.62 -15.34 8.39
N LYS A 105 -1.96 -16.43 8.01
CA LYS A 105 -2.34 -17.18 6.81
C LYS A 105 -3.78 -17.70 6.90
N ALA A 106 -4.17 -18.21 8.08
CA ALA A 106 -5.53 -18.70 8.32
C ALA A 106 -6.57 -17.58 8.27
N SER A 107 -6.32 -16.44 8.93
CA SER A 107 -7.26 -15.31 8.89
C SER A 107 -7.36 -14.66 7.52
N GLN A 108 -6.24 -14.47 6.83
CA GLN A 108 -6.21 -13.94 5.45
C GLN A 108 -6.92 -14.87 4.47
N GLY A 109 -6.78 -16.20 4.62
CA GLY A 109 -7.52 -17.16 3.80
C GLY A 109 -9.03 -17.05 3.98
N LYS A 110 -9.53 -16.81 5.21
CA LYS A 110 -10.96 -16.56 5.44
C LYS A 110 -11.42 -15.27 4.78
N ILE A 111 -10.63 -14.20 4.91
CA ILE A 111 -10.91 -12.89 4.31
C ILE A 111 -10.98 -13.00 2.78
N MET A 112 -10.00 -13.64 2.15
CA MET A 112 -9.99 -13.88 0.69
C MET A 112 -11.22 -14.66 0.25
N LYS A 113 -11.59 -15.72 0.97
CA LYS A 113 -12.80 -16.50 0.66
C LYS A 113 -14.08 -15.65 0.71
N TYR A 114 -14.24 -14.82 1.74
CA TYR A 114 -15.42 -13.94 1.82
C TYR A 114 -15.39 -12.87 0.72
N TRP A 115 -14.22 -12.36 0.37
CA TRP A 115 -14.07 -11.44 -0.76
C TRP A 115 -14.52 -12.07 -2.07
N GLU A 116 -14.08 -13.29 -2.37
CA GLU A 116 -14.50 -14.04 -3.56
C GLU A 116 -16.02 -14.26 -3.58
N GLN A 117 -16.63 -14.54 -2.42
CA GLN A 117 -18.08 -14.68 -2.31
C GLN A 117 -18.82 -13.36 -2.53
N TYR A 118 -18.28 -12.25 -2.02
CA TYR A 118 -18.86 -10.91 -2.20
C TYR A 118 -18.79 -10.44 -3.65
N GLU A 119 -17.64 -10.61 -4.31
CA GLU A 119 -17.46 -10.29 -5.73
C GLU A 119 -18.35 -11.15 -6.64
N ALA A 120 -18.67 -12.38 -6.20
CA ALA A 120 -19.63 -13.25 -6.87
C ALA A 120 -21.09 -12.99 -6.49
N GLU A 121 -21.38 -11.90 -5.77
CA GLU A 121 -22.73 -11.50 -5.32
C GLU A 121 -23.45 -12.54 -4.44
N ASN A 122 -22.72 -13.51 -3.90
CA ASN A 122 -23.28 -14.55 -3.03
C ASN A 122 -23.54 -14.06 -1.60
N ILE A 123 -22.87 -12.98 -1.21
CA ILE A 123 -23.03 -12.33 0.10
C ILE A 123 -23.05 -10.82 -0.09
N THR A 124 -23.82 -10.12 0.76
CA THR A 124 -23.92 -8.67 0.77
C THR A 124 -23.42 -8.12 2.10
N THR A 125 -22.88 -6.91 2.11
CA THR A 125 -22.39 -6.22 3.30
C THR A 125 -23.48 -5.54 4.14
N SER A 126 -24.76 -5.93 3.93
CA SER A 126 -25.94 -5.34 4.59
C SER A 126 -26.01 -5.63 6.09
#